data_AF-A0AB73GXK8-F1
#
_entry.id   AF-A0AB73GXK8-F1
#
_cell.length_a   1.000
_cell.length_b   1.000
_cell.length_c   1.000
_cell.angle_alpha   90.00
_cell.angle_beta   90.00
_cell.angle_gamma   90.00
#
_symmetry.space_group_name_H-M   'P 1'
#
loop_
_entity.id
_entity.type
_entity.pdbx_description
1 polymer ?
#
loop_
_entity_poly.entity_id
_entity_poly.type
_entity_poly.pdbx_seq_one_letter_code
_entity_poly.pdbx_strand_id
1 'polypeptide(L)'
;MALSPFIKAHPPRKTQPAPADLIAAYAPVLPASLLELWRQKGLGHYGDMQLALIDPRQWQPVLDRWIVSPPDAARRIPIALTPFGALLYYRKLTATDEDVVYLDPVSKDAADLSWSLDDFFNQSLCEAEFCDSLIPPALLAAARKECGPLAAGEVYEIDQMMFSMQMLRVNKVDALALHTRLRDAVDGPATVADAATTNGEALPAAQRSMFEGLFNAPQSGNDLHGVYLSSYIDWHRMLALEPNGQYRLLFWKIDHRSLARTDVRAYAGRYAVTQTEIGDEQVTLDIRLRSDSSGSDANDAQLVVMRSGTDMFLLRADELADMATAMDGSKTLGRSEYYFRKVGLGDAFVEEPSGGRAAPPLADLPRALQQRVTAEAIIATITHVDDVDPDAEDDGAGTVMCTLDRGQDDGLRMNMPLRSPPDTGRALYGWVWEMHPAACRVGINYQRGSDGKVEHGPVVGDVLTSRLSGE
;
A
#
# COMPACT_ATOMS: atom_id res chain seq x y z
N MET A 1 -39.25 27.19 -12.68
CA MET A 1 -37.87 26.94 -12.21
C MET A 1 -37.27 25.83 -13.05
N ALA A 2 -35.97 25.92 -13.37
CA ALA A 2 -35.28 24.89 -14.17
C ALA A 2 -35.31 23.50 -13.48
N LEU A 3 -35.15 23.46 -12.15
CA LEU A 3 -35.11 22.22 -11.36
C LEU A 3 -36.50 21.81 -10.79
N SER A 4 -37.57 22.02 -11.56
CA SER A 4 -38.94 21.72 -11.09
C SER A 4 -39.21 20.22 -10.86
N PRO A 5 -38.75 19.28 -11.71
CA PRO A 5 -38.84 17.84 -11.45
C PRO A 5 -38.25 17.45 -10.10
N PHE A 6 -37.02 17.89 -9.81
CA PHE A 6 -36.37 17.66 -8.52
C PHE A 6 -37.22 18.13 -7.34
N ILE A 7 -37.71 19.38 -7.38
CA ILE A 7 -38.51 19.96 -6.28
C ILE A 7 -39.81 19.17 -6.06
N LYS A 8 -40.39 18.62 -7.13
CA LYS A 8 -41.62 17.83 -7.04
C LYS A 8 -41.35 16.47 -6.39
N ALA A 9 -40.26 15.80 -6.77
CA ALA A 9 -39.84 14.53 -6.18
C ALA A 9 -39.38 14.71 -4.73
N HIS A 10 -38.61 15.78 -4.47
CA HIS A 10 -37.94 16.07 -3.20
C HIS A 10 -38.29 17.48 -2.72
N PRO A 11 -39.46 17.69 -2.10
CA PRO A 11 -39.87 19.02 -1.67
C PRO A 11 -38.94 19.56 -0.57
N PRO A 12 -38.70 20.89 -0.51
CA PRO A 12 -37.93 21.50 0.56
C PRO A 12 -38.60 21.25 1.92
N ARG A 13 -37.81 20.82 2.91
CA ARG A 13 -38.30 20.52 4.27
C ARG A 13 -37.80 21.55 5.28
N LYS A 14 -36.51 21.53 5.56
CA LYS A 14 -35.85 22.41 6.53
C LYS A 14 -34.82 23.25 5.78
N THR A 15 -35.30 24.21 4.99
CA THR A 15 -34.45 25.04 4.13
C THR A 15 -34.54 26.52 4.49
N GLN A 16 -33.48 27.26 4.17
CA GLN A 16 -33.41 28.72 4.30
C GLN A 16 -32.89 29.32 2.98
N PRO A 17 -33.57 30.32 2.39
CA PRO A 17 -33.11 30.99 1.19
C PRO A 17 -31.65 31.44 1.31
N ALA A 18 -30.85 31.19 0.28
CA ALA A 18 -29.45 31.61 0.26
C ALA A 18 -29.34 33.15 0.25
N PRO A 19 -28.39 33.72 1.00
CA PRO A 19 -28.23 35.17 1.04
C PRO A 19 -27.65 35.68 -0.30
N ALA A 20 -27.97 36.93 -0.65
CA ALA A 20 -27.68 37.47 -1.98
C ALA A 20 -26.18 37.54 -2.30
N ASP A 21 -25.34 37.76 -1.29
CA ASP A 21 -23.89 37.73 -1.39
C ASP A 21 -23.37 36.35 -1.79
N LEU A 22 -23.94 35.27 -1.24
CA LEU A 22 -23.59 33.90 -1.61
C LEU A 22 -23.96 33.63 -3.08
N ILE A 23 -25.17 34.00 -3.48
CA ILE A 23 -25.62 33.84 -4.87
C ILE A 23 -24.71 34.59 -5.84
N ALA A 24 -24.32 35.83 -5.51
CA ALA A 24 -23.44 36.64 -6.35
C ALA A 24 -22.03 36.05 -6.45
N ALA A 25 -21.49 35.51 -5.36
CA ALA A 25 -20.15 34.92 -5.32
C ALA A 25 -20.02 33.68 -6.22
N TYR A 26 -21.10 32.90 -6.37
CA TYR A 26 -21.09 31.67 -7.15
C TYR A 26 -21.74 31.79 -8.54
N ALA A 27 -22.36 32.93 -8.86
CA ALA A 27 -22.93 33.21 -10.19
C ALA A 27 -22.00 32.97 -11.39
N PRO A 28 -20.68 33.26 -11.31
CA PRO A 28 -19.78 33.02 -12.44
C PRO A 28 -19.41 31.54 -12.64
N VAL A 29 -19.64 30.69 -11.64
CA VAL A 29 -19.06 29.34 -11.58
C VAL A 29 -20.07 28.22 -11.44
N LEU A 30 -21.28 28.48 -10.92
CA LEU A 30 -22.36 27.50 -10.81
C LEU A 30 -23.45 27.73 -11.88
N PRO A 31 -24.14 26.66 -12.31
CA PRO A 31 -25.30 26.77 -13.19
C PRO A 31 -26.41 27.66 -12.62
N ALA A 32 -27.05 28.43 -13.50
CA ALA A 32 -28.12 29.36 -13.13
C ALA A 32 -29.33 28.65 -12.50
N SER A 33 -29.58 27.40 -12.88
CA SER A 33 -30.61 26.51 -12.35
C SER A 33 -30.44 26.24 -10.85
N LEU A 34 -29.23 25.90 -10.40
CA LEU A 34 -28.91 25.69 -8.99
C LEU A 34 -29.04 26.99 -8.19
N LEU A 35 -28.57 28.12 -8.76
CA LEU A 35 -28.67 29.42 -8.10
C LEU A 35 -30.11 29.91 -7.99
N GLU A 36 -30.97 29.59 -8.97
CA GLU A 36 -32.41 29.82 -8.89
C GLU A 36 -33.03 29.01 -7.75
N LEU A 37 -32.64 27.73 -7.60
CA LEU A 37 -33.06 26.86 -6.51
C LEU A 37 -32.65 27.41 -5.14
N TRP A 38 -31.39 27.79 -4.97
CA TRP A 38 -30.88 28.37 -3.73
C TRP A 38 -31.58 29.68 -3.37
N ARG A 39 -31.88 30.53 -4.36
CA ARG A 39 -32.57 31.80 -4.14
C ARG A 39 -34.02 31.61 -3.71
N GLN A 40 -34.75 30.67 -4.34
CA GLN A 40 -36.19 30.53 -4.14
C GLN A 40 -36.57 29.51 -3.06
N LYS A 41 -35.81 28.41 -2.93
CA LYS A 41 -36.12 27.28 -2.04
C LYS A 41 -35.08 27.10 -0.94
N GLY A 42 -33.86 27.57 -1.14
CA GLY A 42 -32.86 27.68 -0.08
C GLY A 42 -31.93 26.48 0.09
N LEU A 43 -31.00 26.63 1.02
CA LEU A 43 -30.07 25.60 1.48
C LEU A 43 -30.71 24.83 2.65
N GLY A 44 -30.42 23.55 2.78
CA GLY A 44 -30.97 22.67 3.80
C GLY A 44 -31.56 21.38 3.23
N HIS A 45 -32.43 20.71 3.99
CA HIS A 45 -32.90 19.36 3.64
C HIS A 45 -34.02 19.35 2.60
N TYR A 46 -33.86 18.49 1.60
CA TYR A 46 -34.84 18.20 0.56
C TYR A 46 -35.33 16.75 0.63
N GLY A 47 -36.65 16.60 0.42
CA GLY A 47 -37.32 15.30 0.40
C GLY A 47 -37.23 14.52 1.71
N ASP A 48 -37.66 13.27 1.64
CA ASP A 48 -37.56 12.34 2.76
C ASP A 48 -36.23 11.56 2.73
N MET A 49 -35.36 11.81 1.74
CA MET A 49 -33.98 11.36 1.71
C MET A 49 -33.06 12.18 2.61
N GLN A 50 -33.49 13.36 3.10
CA GLN A 50 -32.65 14.27 3.89
C GLN A 50 -31.34 14.70 3.20
N LEU A 51 -31.30 14.71 1.87
CA LEU A 51 -30.20 15.33 1.11
C LEU A 51 -30.14 16.82 1.48
N ALA A 52 -28.99 17.28 1.95
CA ALA A 52 -28.78 18.65 2.39
C ALA A 52 -28.08 19.45 1.29
N LEU A 53 -28.69 20.52 0.77
CA LEU A 53 -27.96 21.53 0.00
C LEU A 53 -27.18 22.42 0.99
N ILE A 54 -25.89 22.64 0.74
CA ILE A 54 -24.96 23.25 1.69
C ILE A 54 -24.37 24.56 1.18
N ASP A 55 -23.89 25.41 2.09
CA ASP A 55 -23.12 26.61 1.75
C ASP A 55 -21.69 26.19 1.38
N PRO A 56 -21.25 26.36 0.11
CA PRO A 56 -19.94 25.89 -0.28
C PRO A 56 -18.80 26.59 0.45
N ARG A 57 -19.00 27.80 1.00
CA ARG A 57 -17.95 28.54 1.73
C ARG A 57 -17.52 27.82 3.01
N GLN A 58 -18.45 27.12 3.66
CA GLN A 58 -18.17 26.37 4.89
C GLN A 58 -17.48 25.03 4.58
N TRP A 59 -17.75 24.47 3.41
CA TRP A 59 -17.34 23.13 3.02
C TRP A 59 -16.14 23.09 2.07
N GLN A 60 -15.77 24.23 1.47
CA GLN A 60 -14.60 24.31 0.60
C GLN A 60 -13.31 23.86 1.30
N PRO A 61 -12.98 24.31 2.54
CA PRO A 61 -11.77 23.86 3.22
C PRO A 61 -11.77 22.35 3.52
N VAL A 62 -12.95 21.77 3.72
CA VAL A 62 -13.11 20.32 3.94
C VAL A 62 -12.80 19.57 2.64
N LEU A 63 -13.41 19.98 1.53
CA LEU A 63 -13.17 19.37 0.22
C LEU A 63 -11.70 19.49 -0.21
N ASP A 64 -11.10 20.66 -0.01
CA ASP A 64 -9.69 20.92 -0.35
C ASP A 64 -8.73 20.06 0.49
N ARG A 65 -9.09 19.74 1.74
CA ARG A 65 -8.33 18.79 2.59
C ARG A 65 -8.41 17.36 2.07
N TRP A 66 -9.57 16.94 1.57
CA TRP A 66 -9.75 15.59 1.05
C TRP A 66 -9.08 15.40 -0.30
N ILE A 67 -9.13 16.40 -1.18
CA ILE A 67 -8.64 16.33 -2.56
C ILE A 67 -7.57 17.40 -2.81
N VAL A 68 -6.30 17.01 -2.67
CA VAL A 68 -5.18 17.87 -3.04
C VAL A 68 -5.14 18.00 -4.56
N SER A 69 -5.33 19.23 -5.03
CA SER A 69 -5.51 19.52 -6.45
C SER A 69 -4.29 20.23 -7.00
N PRO A 70 -3.81 19.88 -8.20
CA PRO A 70 -2.77 20.66 -8.86
C PRO A 70 -3.29 22.08 -9.22
N PRO A 71 -2.39 23.06 -9.42
CA PRO A 71 -2.76 24.47 -9.59
C PRO A 71 -3.70 24.76 -10.78
N ASP A 72 -3.72 23.89 -11.77
CA ASP A 72 -4.49 23.96 -13.02
C ASP A 72 -5.79 23.13 -13.00
N ALA A 73 -6.08 22.44 -11.89
CA ALA A 73 -7.29 21.64 -11.77
C ALA A 73 -8.56 22.50 -11.83
N ALA A 74 -9.62 21.93 -12.44
CA ALA A 74 -10.96 22.51 -12.40
C ALA A 74 -11.40 22.76 -10.94
N ARG A 75 -11.96 23.94 -10.69
CA ARG A 75 -12.46 24.31 -9.37
C ARG A 75 -13.59 23.35 -8.97
N ARG A 76 -13.43 22.72 -7.81
CA ARG A 76 -14.43 21.84 -7.19
C ARG A 76 -15.26 22.65 -6.20
N ILE A 77 -16.58 22.60 -6.33
CA ILE A 77 -17.50 23.38 -5.49
C ILE A 77 -18.42 22.41 -4.75
N PRO A 78 -18.32 22.27 -3.42
CA PRO A 78 -19.23 21.40 -2.66
C PRO A 78 -20.65 21.99 -2.69
N ILE A 79 -21.63 21.19 -3.09
CA ILE A 79 -23.01 21.64 -3.32
C ILE A 79 -24.05 20.91 -2.47
N ALA A 80 -23.78 19.68 -2.03
CA ALA A 80 -24.70 18.94 -1.19
C ALA A 80 -23.99 17.90 -0.30
N LEU A 81 -24.71 17.43 0.72
CA LEU A 81 -24.28 16.39 1.65
C LEU A 81 -25.37 15.33 1.79
N THR A 82 -24.99 14.05 1.72
CA THR A 82 -25.92 12.95 2.03
C THR A 82 -26.11 12.80 3.55
N PRO A 83 -27.17 12.12 4.01
CA PRO A 83 -27.39 11.86 5.44
C PRO A 83 -26.27 11.12 6.15
N PHE A 84 -25.37 10.47 5.40
CA PHE A 84 -24.25 9.68 5.93
C PHE A 84 -22.89 10.37 5.78
N GLY A 85 -22.88 11.64 5.36
CA GLY A 85 -21.65 12.43 5.25
C GLY A 85 -20.89 12.28 3.93
N ALA A 86 -21.48 11.69 2.89
CA ALA A 86 -20.89 11.77 1.56
C ALA A 86 -21.11 13.18 0.98
N LEU A 87 -20.04 13.78 0.48
CA LEU A 87 -20.00 15.14 -0.05
C LEU A 87 -20.19 15.11 -1.56
N LEU A 88 -21.18 15.86 -2.06
CA LEU A 88 -21.41 16.04 -3.48
C LEU A 88 -20.82 17.38 -3.91
N TYR A 89 -20.01 17.37 -4.96
CA TYR A 89 -19.41 18.59 -5.51
C TYR A 89 -19.57 18.68 -7.01
N TYR A 90 -19.59 19.90 -7.50
CA TYR A 90 -19.69 20.25 -8.90
C TYR A 90 -18.31 20.69 -9.43
N ARG A 91 -18.00 20.32 -10.68
CA ARG A 91 -16.86 20.88 -11.42
C ARG A 91 -17.35 21.50 -12.72
N LYS A 92 -16.80 22.67 -13.02
CA LYS A 92 -16.84 23.22 -14.38
C LYS A 92 -15.53 22.86 -15.06
N LEU A 93 -15.56 21.87 -15.94
CA LEU A 93 -14.38 21.32 -16.59
C LEU A 93 -13.91 22.21 -17.74
N THR A 94 -14.87 22.67 -18.56
CA THR A 94 -14.61 23.58 -19.69
C THR A 94 -15.68 24.67 -19.74
N ALA A 95 -15.74 25.43 -20.83
CA ALA A 95 -16.83 26.38 -21.05
C ALA A 95 -18.19 25.70 -21.19
N THR A 96 -18.21 24.45 -21.68
CA THR A 96 -19.43 23.68 -22.01
C THR A 96 -19.58 22.41 -21.18
N ASP A 97 -18.50 21.86 -20.65
CA ASP A 97 -18.49 20.58 -19.95
C ASP A 97 -18.44 20.79 -18.44
N GLU A 98 -19.23 20.00 -17.73
CA GLU A 98 -19.37 20.02 -16.29
C GLU A 98 -19.64 18.60 -15.77
N ASP A 99 -19.53 18.42 -14.46
CA ASP A 99 -19.95 17.21 -13.81
C ASP A 99 -20.38 17.45 -12.36
N VAL A 100 -21.04 16.43 -11.80
CA VAL A 100 -21.33 16.26 -10.39
C VAL A 100 -20.67 14.97 -9.94
N VAL A 101 -19.92 15.04 -8.86
CA VAL A 101 -19.11 13.94 -8.32
C VAL A 101 -19.45 13.76 -6.85
N TYR A 102 -19.34 12.52 -6.37
CA TYR A 102 -19.47 12.21 -4.95
C TYR A 102 -18.12 11.84 -4.35
N LEU A 103 -17.95 12.15 -3.07
CA LEU A 103 -16.84 11.73 -2.23
C LEU A 103 -17.41 11.18 -0.93
N ASP A 104 -17.15 9.91 -0.63
CA ASP A 104 -17.49 9.32 0.66
C ASP A 104 -16.23 9.18 1.55
N PRO A 105 -16.11 9.98 2.61
CA PRO A 105 -14.95 9.95 3.50
C PRO A 105 -14.88 8.66 4.34
N VAL A 106 -15.97 7.90 4.47
CA VAL A 106 -16.04 6.67 5.27
C VAL A 106 -15.49 5.49 4.49
N SER A 107 -15.99 5.27 3.28
CA SER A 107 -15.49 4.22 2.37
C SER A 107 -14.21 4.61 1.63
N LYS A 108 -13.85 5.90 1.63
CA LYS A 108 -12.75 6.50 0.86
C LYS A 108 -12.95 6.37 -0.65
N ASP A 109 -14.19 6.29 -1.10
CA ASP A 109 -14.55 6.19 -2.50
C ASP A 109 -14.94 7.55 -3.09
N ALA A 110 -14.75 7.70 -4.39
CA ALA A 110 -15.20 8.84 -5.17
C ALA A 110 -15.52 8.41 -6.60
N ALA A 111 -16.68 8.82 -7.10
CA ALA A 111 -17.08 8.55 -8.48
C ALA A 111 -17.88 9.71 -9.09
N ASP A 112 -17.78 9.82 -10.41
CA ASP A 112 -18.59 10.75 -11.18
C ASP A 112 -20.05 10.26 -11.20
N LEU A 113 -20.98 11.14 -10.82
CA LEU A 113 -22.41 10.82 -10.74
C LEU A 113 -23.16 11.21 -12.01
N SER A 114 -22.79 12.34 -12.62
CA SER A 114 -23.46 12.88 -13.81
C SER A 114 -22.56 13.91 -14.50
N TRP A 115 -22.68 14.02 -15.82
CA TRP A 115 -22.00 15.01 -16.66
C TRP A 115 -22.80 16.31 -16.87
N SER A 116 -23.87 16.48 -16.09
CA SER A 116 -24.77 17.63 -16.17
C SER A 116 -25.45 17.83 -14.82
N LEU A 117 -25.36 19.03 -14.27
CA LEU A 117 -26.00 19.35 -13.00
C LEU A 117 -27.52 19.29 -13.12
N ASP A 118 -28.07 19.77 -14.23
CA ASP A 118 -29.51 19.77 -14.44
C ASP A 118 -30.05 18.34 -14.57
N ASP A 119 -29.32 17.45 -15.26
CA ASP A 119 -29.69 16.04 -15.36
C ASP A 119 -29.51 15.31 -14.03
N PHE A 120 -28.46 15.63 -13.28
CA PHE A 120 -28.28 15.08 -11.93
C PHE A 120 -29.50 15.38 -11.05
N PHE A 121 -29.95 16.63 -11.00
CA PHE A 121 -31.09 17.01 -10.16
C PHE A 121 -32.43 16.51 -10.72
N ASN A 122 -32.67 16.66 -12.02
CA ASN A 122 -34.00 16.40 -12.60
C ASN A 122 -34.20 14.96 -13.09
N GLN A 123 -33.13 14.20 -13.34
CA GLN A 123 -33.18 12.81 -13.78
C GLN A 123 -32.66 11.89 -12.68
N SER A 124 -31.35 11.93 -12.37
CA SER A 124 -30.72 10.97 -11.46
C SER A 124 -31.34 11.00 -10.05
N LEU A 125 -31.49 12.18 -9.45
CA LEU A 125 -32.15 12.31 -8.15
C LEU A 125 -33.66 12.06 -8.21
N CYS A 126 -34.28 11.94 -9.37
CA CYS A 126 -35.69 11.54 -9.49
C CYS A 126 -35.86 10.03 -9.69
N GLU A 127 -34.79 9.29 -9.98
CA GLU A 127 -34.79 7.85 -10.19
C GLU A 127 -34.57 7.11 -8.87
N ALA A 128 -35.51 6.23 -8.52
CA ALA A 128 -35.48 5.50 -7.25
C ALA A 128 -34.24 4.61 -7.11
N GLU A 129 -33.85 3.89 -8.17
CA GLU A 129 -32.68 3.00 -8.16
C GLU A 129 -31.38 3.78 -7.90
N PHE A 130 -31.20 4.93 -8.56
CA PHE A 130 -30.05 5.80 -8.33
C PHE A 130 -30.04 6.35 -6.90
N CYS A 131 -31.19 6.81 -6.42
CA CYS A 131 -31.34 7.33 -5.06
C CYS A 131 -31.09 6.27 -3.99
N ASP A 132 -31.53 5.03 -4.21
CA ASP A 132 -31.33 3.91 -3.28
C ASP A 132 -29.87 3.47 -3.23
N SER A 133 -29.15 3.56 -4.34
CA SER A 133 -27.70 3.35 -4.38
C SER A 133 -26.96 4.43 -3.59
N LEU A 134 -27.29 5.70 -3.83
CA LEU A 134 -26.64 6.84 -3.17
C LEU A 134 -26.97 6.95 -1.67
N ILE A 135 -28.21 6.63 -1.29
CA ILE A 135 -28.73 6.72 0.08
C ILE A 135 -29.58 5.47 0.35
N PRO A 136 -28.97 4.38 0.85
CA PRO A 136 -29.68 3.11 1.07
C PRO A 136 -30.92 3.28 1.98
N PRO A 137 -32.14 2.99 1.47
CA PRO A 137 -33.39 3.35 2.17
C PRO A 137 -33.56 2.56 3.48
N ALA A 138 -33.14 1.29 3.50
CA ALA A 138 -33.18 0.45 4.70
C ALA A 138 -32.30 1.01 5.82
N LEU A 139 -31.10 1.49 5.46
CA LEU A 139 -30.14 2.07 6.38
C LEU A 139 -30.63 3.41 6.93
N LEU A 140 -31.17 4.27 6.06
CA LEU A 140 -31.75 5.55 6.46
C LEU A 140 -32.97 5.36 7.38
N ALA A 141 -33.83 4.39 7.08
CA ALA A 141 -34.97 4.06 7.91
C ALA A 141 -34.54 3.57 9.31
N ALA A 142 -33.51 2.72 9.37
CA ALA A 142 -32.97 2.22 10.63
C ALA A 142 -32.32 3.35 11.46
N ALA A 143 -31.47 4.17 10.84
CA ALA A 143 -30.84 5.33 11.47
C ALA A 143 -31.88 6.31 12.05
N ARG A 144 -32.96 6.58 11.30
CA ARG A 144 -34.07 7.42 11.77
C ARG A 144 -34.82 6.82 12.94
N LYS A 145 -35.03 5.50 12.93
CA LYS A 145 -35.69 4.80 14.02
C LYS A 145 -34.87 4.88 15.31
N GLU A 146 -33.55 4.80 15.20
CA GLU A 146 -32.63 4.81 16.34
C GLU A 146 -32.37 6.22 16.88
N CYS A 147 -32.10 7.20 16.00
CA CYS A 147 -31.62 8.53 16.43
C CYS A 147 -32.60 9.69 16.14
N GLY A 148 -33.73 9.42 15.49
CA GLY A 148 -34.64 10.45 14.99
C GLY A 148 -34.06 11.26 13.82
N PRO A 149 -34.80 12.24 13.27
CA PRO A 149 -34.37 12.99 12.08
C PRO A 149 -33.20 13.93 12.36
N LEU A 150 -32.31 14.09 11.36
CA LEU A 150 -31.22 15.08 11.35
C LEU A 150 -31.70 16.54 11.48
N ALA A 151 -30.94 17.32 12.26
CA ALA A 151 -30.92 18.77 12.26
C ALA A 151 -29.93 19.32 11.19
N ALA A 152 -29.91 20.64 11.01
CA ALA A 152 -28.99 21.25 10.04
C ALA A 152 -27.53 21.02 10.48
N GLY A 153 -26.69 20.57 9.55
CA GLY A 153 -25.28 20.26 9.81
C GLY A 153 -25.03 18.91 10.48
N GLU A 154 -26.07 18.14 10.79
CA GLU A 154 -25.92 16.78 11.34
C GLU A 154 -25.90 15.73 10.22
N VAL A 155 -25.18 14.64 10.47
CA VAL A 155 -25.21 13.39 9.70
C VAL A 155 -25.30 12.19 10.63
N TYR A 156 -25.69 11.04 10.08
CA TYR A 156 -25.63 9.75 10.75
C TYR A 156 -24.24 9.15 10.54
N GLU A 157 -23.53 8.89 11.63
CA GLU A 157 -22.33 8.07 11.63
C GLU A 157 -22.68 6.63 11.99
N ILE A 158 -22.21 5.70 11.16
CA ILE A 158 -22.35 4.27 11.36
C ILE A 158 -21.06 3.74 11.96
N ASP A 159 -21.17 3.00 13.06
CA ASP A 159 -20.05 2.27 13.64
C ASP A 159 -19.67 1.11 12.72
N GLN A 160 -18.60 1.29 11.93
CA GLN A 160 -18.14 0.33 10.92
C GLN A 160 -17.75 -1.03 11.52
N MET A 161 -17.23 -1.05 12.76
CA MET A 161 -16.84 -2.29 13.43
C MET A 161 -18.08 -3.12 13.78
N MET A 162 -19.09 -2.48 14.35
CA MET A 162 -20.36 -3.14 14.67
C MET A 162 -21.10 -3.54 13.39
N PHE A 163 -21.09 -2.67 12.36
CA PHE A 163 -21.75 -2.93 11.08
C PHE A 163 -21.17 -4.17 10.39
N SER A 164 -19.85 -4.33 10.42
CA SER A 164 -19.15 -5.53 9.91
C SER A 164 -19.54 -6.81 10.66
N MET A 165 -19.95 -6.70 11.93
CA MET A 165 -20.48 -7.79 12.75
C MET A 165 -22.00 -7.97 12.60
N GLN A 166 -22.61 -7.38 11.58
CA GLN A 166 -24.06 -7.38 11.33
C GLN A 166 -24.88 -6.74 12.46
N MET A 167 -24.27 -5.89 13.29
CA MET A 167 -24.93 -5.10 14.32
C MET A 167 -24.96 -3.63 13.90
N LEU A 168 -26.14 -3.05 13.72
CA LEU A 168 -26.24 -1.64 13.41
C LEU A 168 -26.15 -0.81 14.71
N ARG A 169 -25.20 0.13 14.73
CA ARG A 169 -25.12 1.20 15.73
C ARG A 169 -24.95 2.52 15.01
N VAL A 170 -25.85 3.46 15.28
CA VAL A 170 -25.88 4.76 14.61
C VAL A 170 -25.80 5.88 15.64
N ASN A 171 -25.03 6.92 15.34
CA ASN A 171 -25.01 8.16 16.11
C ASN A 171 -25.33 9.35 15.20
N LYS A 172 -25.93 10.40 15.75
CA LYS A 172 -25.95 11.71 15.08
C LYS A 172 -24.73 12.50 15.51
N VAL A 173 -24.02 13.03 14.53
CA VAL A 173 -22.80 13.81 14.75
C VAL A 173 -22.82 15.08 13.93
N ASP A 174 -22.05 16.07 14.35
CA ASP A 174 -21.75 17.24 13.51
C ASP A 174 -20.92 16.79 12.31
N ALA A 175 -21.37 17.17 11.11
CA ALA A 175 -20.78 16.68 9.87
C ALA A 175 -19.35 17.22 9.64
N LEU A 176 -19.08 18.47 10.01
CA LEU A 176 -17.73 19.05 9.89
C LEU A 176 -16.75 18.36 10.84
N ALA A 177 -17.18 18.10 12.07
CA ALA A 177 -16.40 17.36 13.06
C ALA A 177 -16.13 15.92 12.60
N LEU A 178 -17.11 15.24 11.98
CA LEU A 178 -16.93 13.92 11.38
C LEU A 178 -15.85 13.96 10.29
N HIS A 179 -16.00 14.83 9.29
CA HIS A 179 -15.01 14.94 8.21
C HIS A 179 -13.62 15.30 8.72
N THR A 180 -13.53 16.18 9.74
CA THR A 180 -12.26 16.55 10.36
C THR A 180 -11.59 15.34 10.99
N ARG A 181 -12.32 14.58 11.83
CA ARG A 181 -11.79 13.36 12.48
C ARG A 181 -11.41 12.28 11.46
N LEU A 182 -12.24 12.04 10.45
CA LEU A 182 -11.95 11.05 9.42
C LEU A 182 -10.71 11.44 8.61
N ARG A 183 -10.55 12.74 8.30
CA ARG A 183 -9.38 13.20 7.58
C ARG A 183 -8.12 13.20 8.44
N ASP A 184 -8.21 13.58 9.72
CA ASP A 184 -7.09 13.48 10.67
C ASP A 184 -6.58 12.04 10.78
N ALA A 185 -7.49 11.05 10.77
CA ALA A 185 -7.13 9.64 10.75
C ALA A 185 -6.42 9.19 9.45
N VAL A 186 -6.68 9.87 8.32
CA VAL A 186 -6.02 9.63 7.02
C VAL A 186 -4.68 10.35 6.91
N ASP A 187 -4.58 11.58 7.44
CA ASP A 187 -3.36 12.38 7.44
C ASP A 187 -2.28 11.73 8.34
N GLY A 188 -2.68 11.02 9.39
CA GLY A 188 -1.77 10.41 10.36
C GLY A 188 -1.17 11.46 11.30
N PRO A 189 -0.39 11.06 12.32
CA PRO A 189 0.24 12.02 13.22
C PRO A 189 1.23 12.92 12.45
N ALA A 190 1.21 14.22 12.77
CA ALA A 190 2.20 15.19 12.29
C ALA A 190 3.64 14.73 12.59
N THR A 191 4.63 15.27 11.88
CA THR A 191 6.06 15.02 12.13
C THR A 191 6.39 15.25 13.61
N VAL A 192 6.66 14.17 14.35
CA VAL A 192 6.95 14.20 15.80
C VAL A 192 8.45 14.18 16.06
N ALA A 193 9.25 13.74 15.07
CA ALA A 193 10.69 13.63 15.19
C ALA A 193 11.41 14.21 13.97
N ASP A 194 12.65 14.67 14.17
CA ASP A 194 13.50 15.13 13.07
C ASP A 194 13.95 13.95 12.18
N ALA A 195 14.17 14.26 10.90
CA ALA A 195 14.77 13.34 9.95
C ALA A 195 16.20 12.99 10.37
N ALA A 196 16.53 11.70 10.35
CA ALA A 196 17.88 11.26 10.62
C ALA A 196 18.80 11.66 9.46
N THR A 197 19.88 12.38 9.77
CA THR A 197 20.94 12.66 8.80
C THR A 197 22.06 11.62 8.86
N THR A 198 22.22 10.96 10.00
CA THR A 198 23.24 9.93 10.24
C THR A 198 22.64 8.61 10.72
N ASN A 199 23.36 7.50 10.51
CA ASN A 199 22.94 6.18 10.98
C ASN A 199 22.70 6.15 12.51
N GLY A 200 23.45 6.94 13.27
CA GLY A 200 23.27 7.08 14.71
C GLY A 200 22.02 7.86 15.12
N GLU A 201 21.63 8.87 14.35
CA GLU A 201 20.38 9.62 14.56
C GLU A 201 19.14 8.80 14.21
N ALA A 202 19.27 7.85 13.28
CA ALA A 202 18.20 6.93 12.91
C ALA A 202 17.78 6.02 14.07
N LEU A 203 18.72 5.71 14.98
CA LEU A 203 18.45 4.88 16.15
C LEU A 203 17.41 5.50 17.10
N PRO A 204 16.48 4.67 17.62
CA PRO A 204 15.64 5.02 18.76
C PRO A 204 16.47 5.58 19.92
N ALA A 205 16.08 6.75 20.46
CA ALA A 205 16.89 7.49 21.43
C ALA A 205 17.23 6.68 22.69
N ALA A 206 16.29 5.89 23.20
CA ALA A 206 16.48 5.07 24.40
C ALA A 206 17.48 3.90 24.20
N GLN A 207 17.81 3.56 22.95
CA GLN A 207 18.68 2.45 22.59
C GLN A 207 20.05 2.92 22.08
N ARG A 208 20.30 4.23 21.95
CA ARG A 208 21.59 4.77 21.47
C ARG A 208 22.77 4.34 22.34
N SER A 209 22.60 4.33 23.67
CA SER A 209 23.62 3.86 24.62
C SER A 209 24.03 2.40 24.40
N MET A 210 23.17 1.60 23.76
CA MET A 210 23.48 0.24 23.36
C MET A 210 24.59 0.21 22.28
N PHE A 211 24.84 1.29 21.56
CA PHE A 211 25.84 1.34 20.50
C PHE A 211 26.98 2.35 20.77
N GLU A 212 26.88 3.21 21.79
CA GLU A 212 27.84 4.29 22.13
C GLU A 212 29.31 3.85 22.24
N GLY A 213 29.59 2.62 22.70
CA GLY A 213 30.95 2.08 22.73
C GLY A 213 31.56 1.82 21.34
N LEU A 214 30.71 1.61 20.33
CA LEU A 214 31.08 1.35 18.93
C LEU A 214 31.05 2.61 18.07
N PHE A 215 30.34 3.69 18.50
CA PHE A 215 30.36 4.99 17.83
C PHE A 215 31.77 5.59 17.70
N ASN A 216 32.67 5.26 18.64
CA ASN A 216 33.97 5.92 18.77
C ASN A 216 35.17 5.05 18.33
N ALA A 217 34.94 3.77 18.00
CA ALA A 217 36.01 2.85 17.63
C ALA A 217 36.31 2.98 16.11
N PRO A 218 37.58 3.16 15.69
CA PRO A 218 37.94 3.15 14.28
C PRO A 218 37.59 1.78 13.68
N GLN A 219 36.64 1.74 12.74
CA GLN A 219 36.29 0.52 12.05
C GLN A 219 37.14 0.41 10.78
N SER A 220 37.97 -0.64 10.67
CA SER A 220 38.55 -0.96 9.37
C SER A 220 37.51 -1.71 8.53
N GLY A 221 37.46 -1.42 7.22
CA GLY A 221 36.49 -2.06 6.31
C GLY A 221 36.61 -3.58 6.25
N ASN A 222 37.79 -4.13 6.55
CA ASN A 222 38.07 -5.57 6.50
C ASN A 222 37.90 -6.32 7.84
N ASP A 223 37.70 -5.60 8.93
CA ASP A 223 37.40 -6.20 10.24
C ASP A 223 35.95 -6.73 10.26
N LEU A 224 35.70 -7.89 10.86
CA LEU A 224 34.34 -8.39 11.06
C LEU A 224 33.60 -7.64 12.19
N HIS A 225 34.35 -7.03 13.10
CA HIS A 225 33.76 -6.29 14.21
C HIS A 225 33.31 -4.90 13.74
N GLY A 226 32.21 -4.42 14.32
CA GLY A 226 31.63 -3.13 13.97
C GLY A 226 30.11 -3.14 13.95
N VAL A 227 29.55 -2.20 13.20
CA VAL A 227 28.10 -1.99 13.09
C VAL A 227 27.64 -2.25 11.67
N TYR A 228 26.50 -2.91 11.55
CA TYR A 228 25.90 -3.31 10.31
C TYR A 228 24.44 -2.87 10.29
N LEU A 229 24.00 -2.26 9.19
CA LEU A 229 22.65 -1.76 8.99
C LEU A 229 21.98 -2.54 7.86
N SER A 230 20.74 -2.91 8.08
CA SER A 230 19.81 -3.33 7.04
C SER A 230 18.55 -2.48 7.13
N SER A 231 18.04 -2.05 5.97
CA SER A 231 16.83 -1.23 5.86
C SER A 231 15.95 -1.80 4.77
N TYR A 232 14.66 -1.95 5.01
CA TYR A 232 13.68 -2.39 4.02
C TYR A 232 12.38 -1.63 4.22
N ILE A 233 12.09 -0.72 3.29
CA ILE A 233 10.96 0.21 3.39
C ILE A 233 11.08 1.03 4.69
N ASP A 234 10.15 0.87 5.63
CA ASP A 234 10.10 1.56 6.91
C ASP A 234 10.77 0.79 8.06
N TRP A 235 11.16 -0.47 7.81
CA TRP A 235 11.84 -1.32 8.78
C TRP A 235 13.35 -1.17 8.71
N HIS A 236 13.96 -1.10 9.90
CA HIS A 236 15.40 -1.00 10.05
C HIS A 236 15.90 -2.00 11.10
N ARG A 237 17.10 -2.51 10.84
CA ARG A 237 17.79 -3.43 11.71
C ARG A 237 19.26 -3.06 11.83
N MET A 238 19.76 -3.02 13.06
CA MET A 238 21.14 -2.69 13.34
C MET A 238 21.77 -3.79 14.18
N LEU A 239 22.83 -4.39 13.63
CA LEU A 239 23.62 -5.43 14.27
C LEU A 239 24.99 -4.88 14.62
N ALA A 240 25.38 -5.01 15.88
CA ALA A 240 26.72 -4.76 16.36
C ALA A 240 27.40 -6.10 16.68
N LEU A 241 28.61 -6.31 16.18
CA LEU A 241 29.47 -7.44 16.52
C LEU A 241 30.70 -6.93 17.27
N GLU A 242 30.84 -7.34 18.53
CA GLU A 242 31.95 -6.93 19.41
C GLU A 242 33.10 -7.95 19.41
N PRO A 243 34.38 -7.53 19.52
CA PRO A 243 35.54 -8.44 19.53
C PRO A 243 35.54 -9.51 20.63
N ASN A 244 34.76 -9.31 21.70
CA ASN A 244 34.61 -10.25 22.81
C ASN A 244 33.60 -11.38 22.52
N GLY A 245 33.05 -11.44 21.30
CA GLY A 245 32.05 -12.44 20.90
C GLY A 245 30.62 -12.11 21.36
N GLN A 246 30.33 -10.88 21.75
CA GLN A 246 28.98 -10.39 22.03
C GLN A 246 28.38 -9.72 20.80
N TYR A 247 27.06 -9.87 20.61
CA TYR A 247 26.32 -9.07 19.64
C TYR A 247 25.23 -8.26 20.31
N ARG A 248 24.80 -7.20 19.60
CA ARG A 248 23.57 -6.45 19.90
C ARG A 248 22.80 -6.28 18.61
N LEU A 249 21.53 -6.63 18.60
CA LEU A 249 20.67 -6.57 17.43
C LEU A 249 19.42 -5.76 17.79
N LEU A 250 19.17 -4.71 17.02
CA LEU A 250 18.02 -3.83 17.19
C LEU A 250 17.13 -3.89 15.95
N PHE A 251 15.82 -3.99 16.15
CA PHE A 251 14.79 -3.82 15.15
C PHE A 251 13.97 -2.59 15.51
N TRP A 252 13.60 -1.77 14.52
CA TRP A 252 12.65 -0.68 14.71
C TRP A 252 12.04 -0.28 13.37
N LYS A 253 10.95 0.50 13.42
CA LYS A 253 10.43 1.23 12.27
C LYS A 253 10.74 2.69 12.36
N ILE A 254 10.92 3.35 11.22
CA ILE A 254 10.80 4.80 11.11
C ILE A 254 9.55 5.08 10.29
N ASP A 255 8.52 5.61 10.95
CA ASP A 255 7.30 5.96 10.26
C ASP A 255 7.57 7.06 9.21
N HIS A 256 7.21 6.81 7.95
CA HIS A 256 7.54 7.68 6.82
C HIS A 256 7.00 9.12 6.92
N ARG A 257 6.00 9.38 7.79
CA ARG A 257 5.40 10.72 7.96
C ARG A 257 5.82 11.41 9.26
N SER A 258 5.60 10.72 10.37
CA SER A 258 5.88 11.24 11.70
C SER A 258 7.38 11.19 12.04
N LEU A 259 8.13 10.36 11.32
CA LEU A 259 9.52 9.99 11.58
C LEU A 259 9.69 9.37 12.98
N ALA A 260 8.59 8.96 13.62
CA ALA A 260 8.63 8.32 14.92
C ALA A 260 9.32 6.96 14.80
N ARG A 261 10.13 6.64 15.82
CA ARG A 261 10.79 5.35 15.94
C ARG A 261 9.91 4.44 16.78
N THR A 262 9.29 3.44 16.16
CA THR A 262 8.29 2.54 16.77
C THR A 262 8.68 1.08 16.60
N ASP A 263 7.86 0.17 17.15
CA ASP A 263 8.04 -1.29 17.05
C ASP A 263 9.45 -1.77 17.44
N VAL A 264 10.01 -1.12 18.47
CA VAL A 264 11.41 -1.31 18.88
C VAL A 264 11.58 -2.65 19.60
N ARG A 265 12.44 -3.52 19.07
CA ARG A 265 12.83 -4.79 19.70
C ARG A 265 14.34 -4.92 19.73
N ALA A 266 14.90 -5.24 20.89
CA ALA A 266 16.34 -5.41 21.07
C ALA A 266 16.68 -6.82 21.52
N TYR A 267 17.84 -7.30 21.07
CA TYR A 267 18.45 -8.57 21.44
C TYR A 267 19.93 -8.33 21.74
N ALA A 268 20.46 -9.09 22.68
CA ALA A 268 21.88 -9.15 22.96
C ALA A 268 22.24 -10.57 23.39
N GLY A 269 23.44 -11.00 23.05
CA GLY A 269 23.87 -12.36 23.33
C GLY A 269 25.25 -12.66 22.77
N ARG A 270 25.55 -13.94 22.61
CA ARG A 270 26.83 -14.40 22.05
C ARG A 270 26.68 -14.73 20.58
N TYR A 271 27.74 -14.46 19.83
CA TYR A 271 27.86 -14.99 18.49
C TYR A 271 29.08 -15.89 18.37
N ALA A 272 29.03 -16.80 17.41
CA ALA A 272 30.15 -17.64 17.01
C ALA A 272 30.47 -17.38 15.53
N VAL A 273 31.75 -17.50 15.19
CA VAL A 273 32.21 -17.48 13.81
C VAL A 273 32.77 -18.86 13.48
N THR A 274 32.27 -19.47 12.43
CA THR A 274 32.68 -20.80 11.97
C THR A 274 32.98 -20.75 10.49
N GLN A 275 33.91 -21.59 10.03
CA GLN A 275 34.03 -21.88 8.61
C GLN A 275 33.07 -23.00 8.22
N THR A 276 32.33 -22.80 7.14
CA THR A 276 31.51 -23.85 6.53
C THR A 276 32.41 -24.85 5.81
N GLU A 277 31.87 -26.03 5.46
CA GLU A 277 32.62 -27.08 4.74
C GLU A 277 33.15 -26.60 3.39
N ILE A 278 32.43 -25.67 2.75
CA ILE A 278 32.83 -25.06 1.48
C ILE A 278 33.78 -23.87 1.67
N GLY A 279 34.12 -23.49 2.90
CA GLY A 279 35.13 -22.50 3.24
C GLY A 279 34.61 -21.07 3.42
N ASP A 280 33.29 -20.88 3.46
CA ASP A 280 32.70 -19.58 3.78
C ASP A 280 32.75 -19.28 5.27
N GLU A 281 32.90 -18.01 5.63
CA GLU A 281 32.83 -17.57 7.02
C GLU A 281 31.37 -17.29 7.40
N GLN A 282 30.87 -17.98 8.42
CA GLN A 282 29.50 -17.88 8.90
C GLN A 282 29.49 -17.35 10.33
N VAL A 283 28.69 -16.30 10.55
CA VAL A 283 28.35 -15.74 11.86
C VAL A 283 27.02 -16.35 12.32
N THR A 284 27.01 -16.94 13.50
CA THR A 284 25.78 -17.47 14.13
C THR A 284 25.47 -16.71 15.40
N LEU A 285 24.31 -16.05 15.46
CA LEU A 285 23.80 -15.31 16.62
C LEU A 285 22.92 -16.23 17.48
N ASP A 286 23.10 -16.22 18.79
CA ASP A 286 22.26 -16.99 19.72
C ASP A 286 20.90 -16.31 20.03
N ILE A 287 20.17 -15.90 18.98
CA ILE A 287 18.88 -15.20 19.13
C ILE A 287 17.89 -16.10 19.88
N ARG A 288 17.39 -15.59 21.03
CA ARG A 288 16.34 -16.23 21.81
C ARG A 288 15.06 -15.43 21.69
N LEU A 289 14.07 -16.01 21.01
CA LEU A 289 12.75 -15.41 20.90
C LEU A 289 12.07 -15.33 22.27
N ARG A 290 11.39 -14.22 22.49
CA ARG A 290 10.62 -13.86 23.68
C ARG A 290 9.15 -13.69 23.31
N SER A 291 8.30 -13.42 24.28
CA SER A 291 6.87 -13.19 24.04
C SER A 291 6.57 -11.94 23.19
N ASP A 292 7.49 -10.97 23.17
CA ASP A 292 7.42 -9.74 22.36
C ASP A 292 8.12 -9.87 20.99
N SER A 293 8.68 -11.04 20.67
CA SER A 293 9.39 -11.28 19.41
C SER A 293 8.44 -11.54 18.24
N SER A 294 8.87 -11.14 17.04
CA SER A 294 8.32 -11.69 15.80
C SER A 294 9.00 -13.01 15.48
N GLY A 295 8.28 -13.97 14.90
CA GLY A 295 8.89 -15.22 14.41
C GLY A 295 10.02 -14.97 13.41
N SER A 296 9.89 -13.92 12.59
CA SER A 296 10.90 -13.51 11.60
C SER A 296 12.16 -12.87 12.21
N ASP A 297 12.17 -12.52 13.50
CA ASP A 297 13.37 -11.99 14.15
C ASP A 297 14.50 -13.04 14.19
N ALA A 298 14.16 -14.34 14.13
CA ALA A 298 15.12 -15.44 14.08
C ALA A 298 15.82 -15.60 12.70
N ASN A 299 15.33 -14.96 11.64
CA ASN A 299 15.93 -15.05 10.30
C ASN A 299 17.35 -14.42 10.26
N ASP A 300 17.69 -13.58 11.25
CA ASP A 300 19.03 -12.99 11.38
C ASP A 300 20.02 -13.87 12.16
N ALA A 301 19.64 -15.09 12.54
CA ALA A 301 20.46 -15.97 13.36
C ALA A 301 21.68 -16.53 12.62
N GLN A 302 21.61 -16.71 11.29
CA GLN A 302 22.70 -17.28 10.49
C GLN A 302 23.06 -16.34 9.33
N LEU A 303 24.27 -15.81 9.38
CA LEU A 303 24.76 -14.81 8.42
C LEU A 303 26.07 -15.27 7.79
N VAL A 304 26.21 -15.12 6.47
CA VAL A 304 27.43 -15.42 5.72
C VAL A 304 28.17 -14.12 5.44
N VAL A 305 29.47 -14.09 5.74
CA VAL A 305 30.31 -12.90 5.54
C VAL A 305 30.69 -12.77 4.07
N MET A 306 30.43 -11.60 3.49
CA MET A 306 30.87 -11.24 2.14
C MET A 306 31.74 -10.00 2.17
N ARG A 307 32.84 -10.01 1.42
CA ARG A 307 33.78 -8.89 1.30
C ARG A 307 33.93 -8.54 -0.17
N SER A 308 33.70 -7.28 -0.52
CA SER A 308 33.76 -6.78 -1.91
C SER A 308 34.44 -5.42 -1.91
N GLY A 309 35.70 -5.37 -2.34
CA GLY A 309 36.52 -4.15 -2.26
C GLY A 309 36.68 -3.66 -0.81
N THR A 310 36.19 -2.46 -0.51
CA THR A 310 36.18 -1.87 0.85
C THR A 310 34.90 -2.18 1.63
N ASP A 311 33.90 -2.75 0.97
CA ASP A 311 32.60 -3.02 1.57
C ASP A 311 32.56 -4.42 2.20
N MET A 312 31.83 -4.52 3.29
CA MET A 312 31.53 -5.78 3.96
C MET A 312 30.04 -5.91 4.18
N PHE A 313 29.53 -7.12 3.94
CA PHE A 313 28.14 -7.47 4.12
C PHE A 313 28.00 -8.74 4.95
N LEU A 314 26.87 -8.86 5.63
CA LEU A 314 26.42 -10.07 6.30
C LEU A 314 25.13 -10.52 5.62
N LEU A 315 25.19 -11.61 4.86
CA LEU A 315 24.09 -12.12 4.05
C LEU A 315 23.29 -13.14 4.86
N ARG A 316 21.96 -13.05 4.87
CA ARG A 316 21.11 -14.08 5.47
C ARG A 316 21.29 -15.41 4.74
N ALA A 317 21.63 -16.46 5.50
CA ALA A 317 21.99 -17.75 4.91
C ALA A 317 20.82 -18.46 4.22
N ASP A 318 19.61 -18.28 4.74
CA ASP A 318 18.35 -18.79 4.20
C ASP A 318 17.91 -18.06 2.91
N GLU A 319 18.34 -16.81 2.73
CA GLU A 319 17.98 -15.97 1.57
C GLU A 319 18.94 -16.11 0.38
N LEU A 320 20.04 -16.87 0.49
CA LEU A 320 21.04 -16.98 -0.59
C LEU A 320 20.45 -17.48 -1.92
N ALA A 321 19.37 -18.27 -1.87
CA ALA A 321 18.66 -18.71 -3.06
C ALA A 321 17.94 -17.55 -3.78
N ASP A 322 17.28 -16.69 -3.01
CA ASP A 322 16.58 -15.51 -3.51
C ASP A 322 17.53 -14.44 -3.99
N MET A 323 18.66 -14.27 -3.31
CA MET A 323 19.74 -13.40 -3.75
C MET A 323 20.28 -13.83 -5.11
N ALA A 324 20.57 -15.12 -5.32
CA ALA A 324 21.03 -15.64 -6.62
C ALA A 324 20.03 -15.38 -7.74
N THR A 325 18.73 -15.56 -7.47
CA THR A 325 17.65 -15.24 -8.40
C THR A 325 17.60 -13.76 -8.75
N ALA A 326 17.74 -12.87 -7.76
CA ALA A 326 17.75 -11.42 -7.99
C ALA A 326 18.97 -10.96 -8.80
N MET A 327 20.13 -11.58 -8.57
CA MET A 327 21.36 -11.32 -9.32
C MET A 327 21.22 -11.70 -10.80
N ASP A 328 20.47 -12.76 -11.10
CA ASP A 328 20.20 -13.17 -12.48
C ASP A 328 19.19 -12.23 -13.17
N GLY A 329 18.05 -11.96 -12.52
CA GLY A 329 16.94 -11.21 -13.12
C GLY A 329 17.09 -9.69 -13.08
N SER A 330 17.48 -9.13 -11.94
CA SER A 330 17.53 -7.68 -11.70
C SER A 330 18.94 -7.12 -11.60
N LYS A 331 19.97 -7.98 -11.64
CA LYS A 331 21.38 -7.62 -11.44
C LYS A 331 21.62 -6.93 -10.08
N THR A 332 20.77 -7.20 -9.09
CA THR A 332 20.91 -6.72 -7.71
C THR A 332 21.36 -7.84 -6.78
N LEU A 333 21.88 -7.50 -5.61
CA LEU A 333 22.26 -8.46 -4.57
C LEU A 333 21.03 -9.18 -3.94
N GLY A 334 19.81 -8.78 -4.29
CA GLY A 334 18.57 -9.21 -3.66
C GLY A 334 18.02 -8.13 -2.73
N ARG A 335 16.82 -8.34 -2.18
CA ARG A 335 16.16 -7.32 -1.35
C ARG A 335 17.07 -6.85 -0.24
N SER A 336 16.98 -5.57 0.11
CA SER A 336 17.84 -4.98 1.14
C SER A 336 17.64 -5.58 2.54
N GLU A 337 16.54 -6.31 2.77
CA GLU A 337 16.32 -7.12 3.97
C GLU A 337 17.15 -8.42 4.02
N TYR A 338 17.71 -8.87 2.91
CA TYR A 338 18.49 -10.13 2.86
C TYR A 338 19.92 -9.98 3.35
N TYR A 339 20.38 -8.75 3.55
CA TYR A 339 21.73 -8.49 3.99
C TYR A 339 21.81 -7.30 4.94
N PHE A 340 22.87 -7.30 5.76
CA PHE A 340 23.33 -6.08 6.41
C PHE A 340 24.59 -5.57 5.71
N ARG A 341 24.71 -4.26 5.61
CA ARG A 341 25.91 -3.58 5.14
C ARG A 341 26.66 -2.98 6.32
N LYS A 342 27.98 -3.12 6.33
CA LYS A 342 28.81 -2.47 7.36
C LYS A 342 28.71 -0.94 7.24
N VAL A 343 28.51 -0.26 8.36
CA VAL A 343 28.34 1.19 8.44
C VAL A 343 29.03 1.78 9.66
N GLY A 344 29.50 3.02 9.53
CA GLY A 344 29.77 3.91 10.65
C GLY A 344 28.49 4.61 11.10
N LEU A 345 28.39 4.86 12.41
CA LEU A 345 27.21 5.55 12.96
C LEU A 345 27.19 7.05 12.63
N GLY A 346 28.35 7.65 12.35
CA GLY A 346 28.46 9.01 11.84
C GLY A 346 28.29 9.12 10.32
N ASP A 347 28.22 8.00 9.60
CA ASP A 347 27.98 8.01 8.16
C ASP A 347 26.55 8.49 7.87
N ALA A 348 26.37 9.05 6.68
CA ALA A 348 25.06 9.49 6.22
C ALA A 348 24.03 8.34 6.28
N PHE A 349 22.85 8.63 6.81
CA PHE A 349 21.71 7.72 6.76
C PHE A 349 21.13 7.74 5.34
N VAL A 350 21.50 6.74 4.54
CA VAL A 350 21.07 6.61 3.16
C VAL A 350 20.05 5.49 3.08
N GLU A 351 18.91 5.79 2.46
CA GLU A 351 17.88 4.79 2.18
C GLU A 351 18.45 3.69 1.27
N GLU A 352 18.24 2.43 1.65
CA GLU A 352 18.61 1.29 0.82
C GLU A 352 17.48 1.03 -0.20
N PRO A 353 17.79 0.86 -1.50
CA PRO A 353 16.77 0.46 -2.47
C PRO A 353 16.10 -0.85 -2.05
N SER A 354 14.78 -0.93 -2.13
CA SER A 354 14.04 -2.14 -1.69
C SER A 354 14.46 -3.41 -2.43
N GLY A 355 14.76 -3.29 -3.73
CA GLY A 355 15.33 -4.36 -4.56
C GLY A 355 16.82 -4.66 -4.31
N GLY A 356 17.43 -3.92 -3.38
CA GLY A 356 18.83 -3.97 -3.00
C GLY A 356 19.78 -3.23 -3.92
N ARG A 357 21.05 -3.25 -3.53
CA ARG A 357 22.16 -2.67 -4.29
C ARG A 357 22.51 -3.52 -5.51
N ALA A 358 23.28 -2.94 -6.43
CA ALA A 358 23.88 -3.68 -7.53
C ALA A 358 24.68 -4.88 -7.00
N ALA A 359 24.60 -6.01 -7.70
CA ALA A 359 25.31 -7.21 -7.32
C ALA A 359 26.84 -6.99 -7.40
N PRO A 360 27.61 -7.42 -6.38
CA PRO A 360 29.08 -7.43 -6.45
C PRO A 360 29.60 -8.38 -7.55
N PRO A 361 30.88 -8.26 -7.92
CA PRO A 361 31.53 -9.23 -8.81
C PRO A 361 31.39 -10.66 -8.30
N LEU A 362 31.19 -11.62 -9.20
CA LEU A 362 31.02 -13.04 -8.85
C LEU A 362 32.17 -13.57 -7.96
N ALA A 363 33.41 -13.13 -8.21
CA ALA A 363 34.59 -13.54 -7.45
C ALA A 363 34.59 -13.08 -5.98
N ASP A 364 33.82 -12.04 -5.66
CA ASP A 364 33.73 -11.45 -4.32
C ASP A 364 32.61 -12.08 -3.49
N LEU A 365 31.71 -12.86 -4.11
CA LEU A 365 30.61 -13.52 -3.41
C LEU A 365 31.12 -14.68 -2.54
N PRO A 366 30.43 -15.04 -1.45
CA PRO A 366 30.69 -16.29 -0.74
C PRO A 366 30.48 -17.49 -1.66
N ARG A 367 31.23 -18.57 -1.45
CA ARG A 367 31.17 -19.78 -2.30
C ARG A 367 29.78 -20.38 -2.37
N ALA A 368 29.03 -20.36 -1.28
CA ALA A 368 27.63 -20.80 -1.22
C ALA A 368 26.76 -20.05 -2.24
N LEU A 369 26.96 -18.73 -2.36
CA LEU A 369 26.22 -17.89 -3.29
C LEU A 369 26.74 -18.03 -4.72
N GLN A 370 28.07 -18.14 -4.91
CA GLN A 370 28.67 -18.42 -6.22
C GLN A 370 28.07 -19.70 -6.82
N GLN A 371 28.04 -20.80 -6.07
CA GLN A 371 27.49 -22.08 -6.51
C GLN A 371 26.04 -21.96 -6.97
N ARG A 372 25.22 -21.13 -6.30
CA ARG A 372 23.82 -20.89 -6.66
C ARG A 372 23.68 -20.03 -7.91
N VAL A 373 24.48 -18.97 -8.04
CA VAL A 373 24.46 -18.09 -9.23
C VAL A 373 24.91 -18.85 -10.48
N THR A 374 25.90 -19.74 -10.35
CA THR A 374 26.43 -20.55 -11.45
C THR A 374 25.71 -21.89 -11.62
N ALA A 375 24.70 -22.19 -10.81
CA ALA A 375 23.96 -23.45 -10.90
C ALA A 375 23.29 -23.59 -12.28
N GLU A 376 23.16 -24.81 -12.77
CA GLU A 376 22.39 -25.05 -13.98
C GLU A 376 20.95 -24.58 -13.80
N ALA A 377 20.37 -24.06 -14.88
CA ALA A 377 18.98 -23.61 -14.88
C ALA A 377 18.06 -24.81 -14.59
N ILE A 378 17.09 -24.62 -13.70
CA ILE A 378 16.02 -25.60 -13.55
C ILE A 378 15.09 -25.41 -14.74
N ILE A 379 14.91 -26.48 -15.53
CA ILE A 379 13.98 -26.52 -16.64
C ILE A 379 12.80 -27.42 -16.22
N ALA A 380 11.60 -26.85 -16.22
CA ALA A 380 10.36 -27.53 -15.90
C ALA A 380 9.37 -27.39 -17.04
N THR A 381 8.50 -28.38 -17.21
CA THR A 381 7.46 -28.41 -18.24
C THR A 381 6.09 -28.40 -17.59
N ILE A 382 5.18 -27.61 -18.13
CA ILE A 382 3.79 -27.57 -17.69
C ILE A 382 3.10 -28.88 -18.07
N THR A 383 2.61 -29.62 -17.08
CA THR A 383 1.89 -30.89 -17.26
C THR A 383 0.38 -30.73 -17.16
N HIS A 384 -0.08 -29.68 -16.46
CA HIS A 384 -1.49 -29.34 -16.30
C HIS A 384 -1.65 -27.83 -16.18
N VAL A 385 -2.74 -27.30 -16.73
CA VAL A 385 -3.18 -25.91 -16.59
C VAL A 385 -4.59 -25.98 -16.01
N ASP A 386 -4.80 -25.35 -14.87
CA ASP A 386 -6.12 -25.26 -14.23
C ASP A 386 -7.08 -24.41 -15.07
N ASP A 387 -8.38 -24.53 -14.79
CA ASP A 387 -9.37 -23.63 -15.36
C ASP A 387 -9.15 -22.20 -14.83
N VAL A 388 -9.31 -21.23 -15.72
CA VAL A 388 -9.25 -19.81 -15.35
C VAL A 388 -10.46 -19.46 -14.50
N ASP A 389 -10.22 -18.82 -13.36
CA ASP A 389 -11.26 -18.23 -12.51
C ASP A 389 -11.55 -16.78 -12.94
N PRO A 390 -12.67 -16.50 -13.61
CA PRO A 390 -12.99 -15.16 -14.09
C PRO A 390 -13.33 -14.19 -12.95
N ASP A 391 -13.73 -14.70 -11.78
CA ASP A 391 -14.09 -13.87 -10.62
C ASP A 391 -12.83 -13.32 -9.91
N ALA A 392 -11.65 -13.89 -10.23
CA ALA A 392 -10.34 -13.46 -9.72
C ALA A 392 -9.56 -12.57 -10.71
N GLU A 393 -10.14 -12.23 -11.86
CA GLU A 393 -9.54 -11.35 -12.86
C GLU A 393 -9.74 -9.86 -12.53
N ASP A 394 -8.76 -9.04 -12.89
CA ASP A 394 -8.83 -7.58 -12.83
C ASP A 394 -8.52 -7.00 -14.21
N ASP A 395 -9.50 -6.35 -14.84
CA ASP A 395 -9.42 -5.82 -16.21
C ASP A 395 -8.87 -6.82 -17.25
N GLY A 396 -9.29 -8.08 -17.14
CA GLY A 396 -8.88 -9.17 -18.03
C GLY A 396 -7.43 -9.63 -17.85
N ALA A 397 -6.73 -9.12 -16.83
CA ALA A 397 -5.47 -9.65 -16.34
C ALA A 397 -5.76 -10.66 -15.22
N GLY A 398 -5.00 -11.75 -15.19
CA GLY A 398 -5.14 -12.74 -14.12
C GLY A 398 -3.94 -13.65 -13.98
N THR A 399 -4.01 -14.53 -12.98
CA THR A 399 -3.02 -15.58 -12.76
C THR A 399 -3.72 -16.93 -12.84
N VAL A 400 -3.17 -17.86 -13.61
CA VAL A 400 -3.66 -19.25 -13.69
C VAL A 400 -2.66 -20.20 -13.08
N MET A 401 -3.14 -21.16 -12.29
CA MET A 401 -2.29 -22.17 -11.69
C MET A 401 -1.94 -23.27 -12.70
N CYS A 402 -0.66 -23.62 -12.74
CA CYS A 402 -0.13 -24.67 -13.61
C CYS A 402 0.67 -25.67 -12.77
N THR A 403 0.56 -26.97 -13.09
CA THR A 403 1.37 -28.02 -12.45
C THR A 403 2.61 -28.30 -13.29
N LEU A 404 3.75 -28.46 -12.64
CA LEU A 404 5.04 -28.75 -13.27
C LEU A 404 5.40 -30.24 -13.15
N ASP A 405 6.23 -30.74 -14.07
CA ASP A 405 6.86 -32.07 -14.00
C ASP A 405 8.03 -32.16 -13.01
N ARG A 406 8.29 -31.08 -12.28
CA ARG A 406 9.36 -30.92 -11.30
C ARG A 406 8.78 -30.46 -9.98
N GLY A 407 9.37 -30.90 -8.89
CA GLY A 407 8.99 -30.52 -7.54
C GLY A 407 10.14 -29.94 -6.72
N GLN A 408 9.93 -29.91 -5.41
CA GLN A 408 10.91 -29.48 -4.43
C GLN A 408 12.20 -30.31 -4.50
N ASP A 409 12.08 -31.62 -4.74
CA ASP A 409 13.22 -32.54 -4.80
C ASP A 409 14.12 -32.26 -6.00
N ASP A 410 13.58 -31.59 -7.03
CA ASP A 410 14.31 -31.13 -8.21
C ASP A 410 14.88 -29.70 -8.06
N GLY A 411 14.75 -29.09 -6.88
CA GLY A 411 15.31 -27.78 -6.55
C GLY A 411 14.35 -26.59 -6.72
N LEU A 412 13.09 -26.82 -7.10
CA LEU A 412 12.08 -25.75 -7.04
C LEU A 412 11.85 -25.32 -5.59
N ARG A 413 11.52 -24.05 -5.39
CA ARG A 413 11.28 -23.46 -4.06
C ARG A 413 10.12 -22.48 -4.12
N MET A 414 9.50 -22.27 -2.97
CA MET A 414 8.40 -21.32 -2.82
C MET A 414 8.85 -19.93 -3.29
N ASN A 415 7.96 -19.21 -3.99
CA ASN A 415 8.20 -17.90 -4.58
C ASN A 415 9.35 -17.85 -5.61
N MET A 416 9.84 -18.99 -6.10
CA MET A 416 10.81 -18.99 -7.20
C MET A 416 10.14 -18.46 -8.47
N PRO A 417 10.66 -17.38 -9.08
CA PRO A 417 10.18 -16.92 -10.38
C PRO A 417 10.63 -17.89 -11.48
N LEU A 418 9.74 -18.13 -12.43
CA LEU A 418 9.97 -18.94 -13.61
C LEU A 418 9.49 -18.17 -14.84
N ARG A 419 10.19 -18.32 -15.95
CA ARG A 419 9.83 -17.69 -17.22
C ARG A 419 9.95 -18.65 -18.39
N SER A 420 9.30 -18.35 -19.51
CA SER A 420 9.61 -19.03 -20.76
C SER A 420 11.04 -18.72 -21.22
N PRO A 421 11.79 -19.73 -21.73
CA PRO A 421 13.08 -19.52 -22.35
C PRO A 421 12.99 -18.56 -23.56
N PRO A 422 14.01 -17.73 -23.83
CA PRO A 422 13.96 -16.67 -24.84
C PRO A 422 13.66 -17.15 -26.27
N ASP A 423 14.04 -18.38 -26.59
CA ASP A 423 13.96 -19.00 -27.92
C ASP A 423 12.64 -19.73 -28.19
N THR A 424 11.72 -19.77 -27.22
CA THR A 424 10.43 -20.47 -27.36
C THR A 424 9.34 -19.66 -28.07
N GLY A 425 9.54 -18.36 -28.25
CA GLY A 425 8.49 -17.45 -28.76
C GLY A 425 7.32 -17.26 -27.79
N ARG A 426 7.44 -17.75 -26.56
CA ARG A 426 6.47 -17.57 -25.46
C ARG A 426 6.98 -16.46 -24.53
N ALA A 427 6.07 -15.77 -23.86
CA ALA A 427 6.37 -14.71 -22.89
C ALA A 427 5.73 -15.00 -21.52
N LEU A 428 5.82 -16.26 -21.07
CA LEU A 428 5.25 -16.67 -19.79
C LEU A 428 6.15 -16.20 -18.65
N TYR A 429 5.53 -15.74 -17.57
CA TYR A 429 6.20 -15.34 -16.35
C TYR A 429 5.30 -15.65 -15.15
N GLY A 430 5.87 -16.23 -14.10
CA GLY A 430 5.12 -16.68 -12.94
C GLY A 430 6.00 -17.04 -11.75
N TRP A 431 5.38 -17.44 -10.65
CA TRP A 431 6.06 -17.83 -9.41
C TRP A 431 5.51 -19.14 -8.86
N VAL A 432 6.38 -19.96 -8.27
CA VAL A 432 5.98 -21.18 -7.58
C VAL A 432 5.20 -20.82 -6.31
N TRP A 433 3.96 -21.30 -6.19
CA TRP A 433 3.04 -20.97 -5.09
C TRP A 433 2.64 -22.18 -4.25
N GLU A 434 2.65 -23.38 -4.82
CA GLU A 434 2.35 -24.61 -4.08
C GLU A 434 3.53 -25.57 -4.19
N MET A 435 4.04 -25.97 -3.03
CA MET A 435 5.20 -26.82 -2.91
C MET A 435 4.79 -28.28 -2.75
N HIS A 436 5.29 -29.13 -3.66
CA HIS A 436 5.18 -30.57 -3.56
C HIS A 436 6.52 -31.23 -3.89
N PRO A 437 6.85 -32.38 -3.28
CA PRO A 437 8.14 -33.05 -3.51
C PRO A 437 8.45 -33.30 -5.00
N ALA A 438 7.47 -33.74 -5.79
CA ALA A 438 7.68 -34.17 -7.18
C ALA A 438 7.00 -33.30 -8.25
N ALA A 439 6.06 -32.42 -7.89
CA ALA A 439 5.28 -31.65 -8.87
C ALA A 439 4.74 -30.35 -8.24
N CYS A 440 5.58 -29.31 -8.17
CA CYS A 440 5.16 -28.01 -7.66
C CYS A 440 4.18 -27.33 -8.62
N ARG A 441 3.46 -26.33 -8.12
CA ARG A 441 2.55 -25.51 -8.92
C ARG A 441 3.01 -24.07 -9.00
N VAL A 442 2.87 -23.50 -10.18
CA VAL A 442 3.27 -22.13 -10.52
C VAL A 442 2.04 -21.33 -10.92
N GLY A 443 1.90 -20.13 -10.35
CA GLY A 443 0.95 -19.14 -10.82
C GLY A 443 1.56 -18.36 -11.97
N ILE A 444 0.96 -18.46 -13.17
CA ILE A 444 1.45 -17.79 -14.38
C ILE A 444 0.48 -16.67 -14.76
N ASN A 445 1.03 -15.49 -15.00
CA ASN A 445 0.24 -14.34 -15.41
C ASN A 445 -0.21 -14.47 -16.87
N TYR A 446 -1.43 -14.02 -17.14
CA TYR A 446 -1.98 -13.93 -18.48
C TYR A 446 -2.82 -12.66 -18.65
N GLN A 447 -3.11 -12.30 -19.91
CA GLN A 447 -3.98 -11.19 -20.28
C GLN A 447 -5.01 -11.67 -21.29
N ARG A 448 -6.23 -11.12 -21.22
CA ARG A 448 -7.25 -11.32 -22.25
C ARG A 448 -7.12 -10.31 -23.39
N GLY A 449 -7.30 -10.80 -24.61
CA GLY A 449 -7.43 -9.99 -25.81
C GLY A 449 -8.77 -9.27 -25.89
N SER A 450 -8.91 -8.44 -26.91
CA SER A 450 -10.17 -7.71 -27.20
C SER A 450 -11.38 -8.62 -27.48
N ASP A 451 -11.14 -9.89 -27.81
CA ASP A 451 -12.16 -10.92 -28.02
C ASP A 451 -12.54 -11.66 -26.72
N GLY A 452 -11.98 -11.24 -25.58
CA GLY A 452 -12.21 -11.83 -24.26
C GLY A 452 -11.50 -13.17 -24.06
N LYS A 453 -10.64 -13.63 -24.96
CA LYS A 453 -9.86 -14.87 -24.77
C LYS A 453 -8.49 -14.58 -24.19
N VAL A 454 -7.96 -15.54 -23.43
CA VAL A 454 -6.59 -15.47 -22.93
C VAL A 454 -5.62 -15.47 -24.13
N GLU A 455 -4.92 -14.37 -24.32
CA GLU A 455 -3.90 -14.23 -25.35
C GLU A 455 -2.58 -14.81 -24.84
N HIS A 456 -1.99 -15.72 -25.61
CA HIS A 456 -0.67 -16.29 -25.32
C HIS A 456 -0.48 -16.94 -23.94
N GLY A 457 -1.56 -17.24 -23.19
CA GLY A 457 -1.51 -17.88 -21.88
C GLY A 457 -0.92 -19.30 -21.89
N PRO A 458 -0.60 -19.88 -20.71
CA PRO A 458 0.13 -21.14 -20.62
C PRO A 458 -0.65 -22.32 -21.17
N VAL A 459 0.06 -23.28 -21.77
CA VAL A 459 -0.49 -24.55 -22.27
C VAL A 459 0.37 -25.73 -21.80
N VAL A 460 -0.23 -26.91 -21.76
CA VAL A 460 0.51 -28.16 -21.49
C VAL A 460 1.62 -28.34 -22.51
N GLY A 461 2.83 -28.65 -22.03
CA GLY A 461 4.04 -28.78 -22.83
C GLY A 461 4.88 -27.51 -22.92
N ASP A 462 4.39 -26.36 -22.45
CA ASP A 462 5.24 -25.17 -22.32
C ASP A 462 6.39 -25.42 -21.35
N VAL A 463 7.56 -24.91 -21.72
CA VAL A 463 8.78 -25.02 -20.93
C VAL A 463 9.02 -23.72 -20.17
N LEU A 464 9.38 -23.84 -18.90
CA LEU A 464 9.78 -22.76 -18.02
C LEU A 464 11.20 -22.99 -17.51
N THR A 465 11.92 -21.89 -17.28
CA THR A 465 13.27 -21.88 -16.75
C THR A 465 13.39 -20.95 -15.54
N SER A 466 14.25 -21.32 -14.60
CA SER A 466 14.65 -20.47 -13.47
C SER A 466 15.66 -19.37 -13.86
N ARG A 467 16.15 -19.36 -15.10
CA ARG A 467 16.98 -18.26 -15.64
C ARG A 467 16.10 -17.12 -16.10
N LEU A 468 16.26 -15.99 -15.45
CA LEU A 468 15.47 -14.78 -15.66
C LEU A 468 16.13 -13.82 -16.66
N SER A 469 17.46 -13.76 -16.72
CA SER A 469 18.11 -13.04 -17.83
C SER A 469 17.97 -13.79 -19.13
N GLY A 470 17.72 -13.07 -20.23
CA GLY A 470 17.59 -13.64 -21.57
C GLY A 470 18.91 -13.89 -22.30
N GLU A 471 20.02 -13.97 -21.56
CA GLU A 471 21.37 -14.28 -22.08
C GLU A 471 21.81 -15.67 -21.65
#